data_AF-A0A150TM01-F1
#
_entry.id   AF-A0A150TM01-F1
#
_cell.length_a   1.000
_cell.length_b   1.000
_cell.length_c   1.000
_cell.angle_alpha   90.00
_cell.angle_beta   90.00
_cell.angle_gamma   90.00
#
_symmetry.space_group_name_H-M   'P 1'
#
loop_
_entity.id
_entity.type
_entity.pdbx_description
1 polymer ?
#
loop_
_entity_poly.entity_id
_entity_poly.type
_entity_poly.pdbx_seq_one_letter_code
_entity_poly.pdbx_strand_id
1 'polypeptide(L)'
;MQLEYRRAPGTERCPDEGLLREELARQLGYDPVAPEAALQTKALVFRGPSREVHAAMELHDAEGSITWSRHLVAYNDDCRELVMNMALSLRVALDPSLQVQPAPAPLPAPAPPVEAAAGAPARPSGPGISVGLAGAAVFGILPDTTAGTALHVALRYPSFSLGLEGHFQWPAAVQIDRSGLVTTWLAAASAIPCSQIRRLFACAFVSIGVVETSGSNIELVDTPSLWLATGPRAGVEMPFSDRISVQLYGDLVLRLTEFRIEGPSGVLWAPPASGGLVGFRVDFHLHPRREAPARRAPVARGASAPH
;
A
#
# COMPACT_ATOMS: atom_id res chain seq x y z
N MET A 1 -25.51 26.79 7.55
CA MET A 1 -24.12 26.51 7.94
C MET A 1 -23.27 27.75 7.70
N GLN A 2 -22.20 27.94 8.46
CA GLN A 2 -21.11 28.83 8.08
C GLN A 2 -20.25 28.11 7.05
N LEU A 3 -19.75 28.83 6.05
CA LEU A 3 -18.88 28.28 5.01
C LEU A 3 -17.53 29.00 5.06
N GLU A 4 -16.46 28.25 5.24
CA GLU A 4 -15.08 28.70 5.14
C GLU A 4 -14.45 28.02 3.93
N TYR A 5 -14.32 28.75 2.82
CA TYR A 5 -13.71 28.24 1.59
C TYR A 5 -12.31 28.82 1.38
N ARG A 6 -11.31 27.95 1.29
CA ARG A 6 -9.91 28.32 1.05
C ARG A 6 -9.38 27.68 -0.22
N ARG A 7 -8.61 28.46 -0.99
CA ARG A 7 -7.80 27.99 -2.12
C ARG A 7 -6.33 28.03 -1.72
N ALA A 8 -5.65 26.89 -1.82
CA ALA A 8 -4.22 26.79 -1.59
C ALA A 8 -3.42 27.37 -2.78
N PRO A 9 -2.13 27.69 -2.62
CA PRO A 9 -1.29 28.15 -3.73
C PRO A 9 -1.35 27.21 -4.94
N GLY A 10 -1.40 27.79 -6.14
CA GLY A 10 -1.53 27.06 -7.40
C GLY A 10 -2.98 26.71 -7.80
N THR A 11 -3.98 27.13 -7.02
CA THR A 11 -5.41 26.94 -7.33
C THR A 11 -6.17 28.27 -7.50
N GLU A 12 -5.46 29.36 -7.75
CA GLU A 12 -6.02 30.72 -7.90
C GLU A 12 -7.01 30.82 -9.06
N ARG A 13 -6.85 29.96 -10.07
CA ARG A 13 -7.74 29.86 -11.24
C ARG A 13 -9.01 29.04 -10.99
N CYS A 14 -9.08 28.30 -9.88
CA CYS A 14 -10.30 27.57 -9.53
C CYS A 14 -11.40 28.56 -9.10
N PRO A 15 -12.69 28.21 -9.30
CA PRO A 15 -13.80 29.03 -8.84
C PRO A 15 -13.69 29.39 -7.35
N ASP A 16 -14.25 30.54 -6.98
CA ASP A 16 -14.30 31.00 -5.59
C ASP A 16 -15.51 30.42 -4.83
N GLU A 17 -15.65 30.84 -3.57
CA GLU A 17 -16.76 30.44 -2.71
C GLU A 17 -18.14 30.73 -3.32
N GLY A 18 -18.24 31.79 -4.14
CA GLY A 18 -19.49 32.24 -4.73
C GLY A 18 -20.15 31.16 -5.59
N LEU A 19 -19.36 30.48 -6.43
CA LEU A 19 -19.88 29.39 -7.27
C LEU A 19 -20.36 28.21 -6.42
N LEU A 20 -19.62 27.85 -5.36
CA LEU A 20 -20.02 26.75 -4.46
C LEU A 20 -21.34 27.07 -3.76
N ARG A 21 -21.50 28.31 -3.27
CA ARG A 21 -22.72 28.78 -2.61
C ARG A 21 -23.92 28.83 -3.56
N GLU A 22 -23.72 29.35 -4.77
CA GLU A 22 -24.76 29.40 -5.80
C GLU A 22 -25.26 28.01 -6.17
N GLU A 23 -24.34 27.07 -6.39
CA GLU A 23 -24.68 25.69 -6.73
C GLU A 23 -25.36 24.94 -5.58
N LEU A 24 -24.94 25.20 -4.34
CA LEU A 24 -25.63 24.70 -3.16
C LEU A 24 -27.06 25.22 -3.07
N ALA A 25 -27.24 26.53 -3.25
CA ALA A 25 -28.56 27.15 -3.20
C ALA A 25 -29.49 26.60 -4.29
N ARG A 26 -28.96 26.42 -5.51
CA ARG A 26 -29.68 25.83 -6.63
C ARG A 26 -30.13 24.40 -6.35
N GLN A 27 -29.28 23.60 -5.69
CA GLN A 27 -29.57 22.20 -5.41
C GLN A 27 -30.49 21.98 -4.21
N LEU A 28 -30.42 22.86 -3.20
CA LEU A 28 -31.25 22.79 -1.99
C LEU A 28 -32.57 23.56 -2.12
N GLY A 29 -32.66 24.49 -3.07
CA GLY A 29 -33.83 25.37 -3.26
C GLY A 29 -33.85 26.57 -2.32
N TYR A 30 -32.83 26.75 -1.47
CA TYR A 30 -32.63 27.88 -0.57
C TYR A 30 -31.13 28.06 -0.32
N ASP A 31 -30.68 29.26 0.08
CA ASP A 31 -29.28 29.50 0.42
C ASP A 31 -28.96 28.95 1.83
N PRO A 32 -28.10 27.92 1.96
CA PRO A 32 -27.80 27.31 3.25
C PRO A 32 -26.73 28.08 4.05
N VAL A 33 -26.07 29.09 3.47
CA VAL A 33 -24.94 29.78 4.11
C VAL A 33 -25.43 30.97 4.94
N ALA A 34 -25.24 30.89 6.26
CA ALA A 34 -25.63 31.94 7.19
C ALA A 34 -24.55 32.14 8.28
N PRO A 35 -24.21 33.39 8.63
CA PRO A 35 -23.14 33.69 9.57
C PRO A 35 -23.44 33.23 11.00
N GLU A 36 -24.70 33.11 11.41
CA GLU A 36 -25.09 32.65 12.75
C GLU A 36 -25.40 31.14 12.82
N ALA A 37 -25.10 30.39 11.76
CA ALA A 37 -25.39 28.96 11.75
C ALA A 37 -24.42 28.16 12.65
N ALA A 38 -24.98 27.27 13.47
CA ALA A 38 -24.22 26.41 14.39
C ALA A 38 -23.30 25.40 13.66
N LEU A 39 -23.70 24.93 12.48
CA LEU A 39 -22.88 24.04 11.66
C LEU A 39 -21.80 24.83 10.90
N GLN A 40 -20.54 24.38 10.97
CA GLN A 40 -19.41 25.00 10.25
C GLN A 40 -18.88 24.06 9.16
N THR A 41 -18.74 24.56 7.94
CA THR A 41 -18.14 23.81 6.83
C THR A 41 -16.82 24.42 6.44
N LYS A 42 -15.75 23.62 6.46
CA LYS A 42 -14.43 23.99 5.96
C LYS A 42 -14.17 23.28 4.65
N ALA A 43 -13.87 24.04 3.61
CA ALA A 43 -13.55 23.53 2.30
C ALA A 43 -12.18 24.05 1.85
N LEU A 44 -11.26 23.15 1.56
CA LEU A 44 -9.92 23.47 1.06
C LEU A 44 -9.72 22.86 -0.32
N VAL A 45 -9.47 23.71 -1.32
CA VAL A 45 -9.04 23.29 -2.66
C VAL A 45 -7.54 23.43 -2.79
N PHE A 46 -6.87 22.37 -3.25
CA PHE A 46 -5.41 22.34 -3.40
C PHE A 46 -4.98 21.54 -4.62
N ARG A 47 -3.79 21.88 -5.15
CA ARG A 47 -3.22 21.23 -6.33
C ARG A 47 -2.50 19.94 -5.92
N GLY A 48 -2.69 18.87 -6.70
CA GLY A 48 -1.95 17.61 -6.53
C GLY A 48 -0.59 17.63 -7.26
N PRO A 49 0.18 16.54 -7.16
CA PRO A 49 1.51 16.43 -7.79
C PRO A 49 1.48 16.44 -9.33
N SER A 50 0.33 16.18 -9.94
CA SER A 50 0.12 16.20 -11.39
C SER A 50 -0.90 17.28 -11.79
N ARG A 51 -1.54 17.16 -12.97
CA ARG A 51 -2.66 18.02 -13.42
C ARG A 51 -3.99 17.69 -12.74
N GLU A 52 -3.93 17.27 -11.48
CA GLU A 52 -5.10 16.98 -10.66
C GLU A 52 -5.31 18.08 -9.61
N VAL A 53 -6.57 18.33 -9.29
CA VAL A 53 -6.99 19.30 -8.29
C VAL A 53 -7.86 18.56 -7.29
N HIS A 54 -7.57 18.75 -6.00
CA HIS A 54 -8.23 18.09 -4.90
C HIS A 54 -9.07 19.08 -4.09
N ALA A 55 -10.16 18.60 -3.51
CA ALA A 55 -10.95 19.33 -2.52
C ALA A 55 -11.14 18.47 -1.28
N ALA A 56 -10.75 18.98 -0.11
CA ALA A 56 -11.09 18.41 1.20
C ALA A 56 -12.21 19.23 1.82
N MET A 57 -13.25 18.57 2.33
CA MET A 57 -14.38 19.20 2.99
C MET A 57 -14.65 18.53 4.33
N GLU A 58 -14.90 19.35 5.35
CA GLU A 58 -15.27 18.91 6.70
C GLU A 58 -16.47 19.72 7.17
N LEU A 59 -17.44 19.05 7.78
CA LEU A 59 -18.60 19.63 8.44
C LEU A 59 -18.45 19.40 9.94
N HIS A 60 -18.50 20.47 10.71
CA HIS A 60 -18.41 20.47 12.16
C HIS A 60 -19.76 20.84 12.77
N ASP A 61 -20.08 20.22 13.91
CA ASP A 61 -21.20 20.62 14.77
C ASP A 61 -20.87 21.87 15.61
N ALA A 62 -21.82 22.25 16.47
CA ALA A 62 -21.69 23.41 17.36
C ALA A 62 -20.54 23.24 18.37
N GLU A 63 -20.23 21.99 18.73
CA GLU A 63 -19.16 21.59 19.62
C GLU A 63 -17.78 21.54 18.92
N GLY A 64 -17.75 21.74 17.60
CA GLY A 64 -16.54 21.70 16.78
C GLY A 64 -16.10 20.30 16.36
N SER A 65 -16.88 19.26 16.65
CA SER A 65 -16.61 17.88 16.26
C SER A 65 -16.97 17.66 14.79
N ILE A 66 -16.13 16.90 14.08
CA ILE A 66 -16.37 16.58 12.67
C ILE A 66 -17.53 15.58 12.57
N THR A 67 -18.68 16.03 12.05
CA THR A 67 -19.86 15.21 11.81
C THR A 67 -19.84 14.57 10.42
N TRP A 68 -19.13 15.18 9.47
CA TRP A 68 -18.96 14.65 8.12
C TRP A 68 -17.66 15.15 7.49
N SER A 69 -17.00 14.32 6.68
CA SER A 69 -15.86 14.73 5.87
C SER A 69 -15.83 14.01 4.52
N ARG A 70 -15.28 14.66 3.50
CA ARG A 70 -15.13 14.09 2.16
C ARG A 70 -13.94 14.68 1.42
N HIS A 71 -13.25 13.84 0.66
CA HIS A 71 -12.20 14.23 -0.28
C HIS A 71 -12.69 13.97 -1.71
N LEU A 72 -12.57 14.97 -2.59
CA LEU A 72 -12.88 14.88 -4.02
C LEU A 72 -11.67 15.21 -4.87
N VAL A 73 -11.60 14.66 -6.08
CA VAL A 73 -10.51 14.88 -7.04
C VAL A 73 -11.11 15.12 -8.42
N ALA A 74 -10.55 16.09 -9.15
CA ALA A 74 -10.79 16.31 -10.56
C ALA A 74 -9.45 16.26 -11.32
N TYR A 75 -9.49 15.70 -12.53
CA TYR A 75 -8.33 15.58 -13.41
C TYR A 75 -8.35 16.69 -14.47
N ASN A 76 -7.22 16.87 -15.17
CA ASN A 76 -7.08 17.83 -16.26
C ASN A 76 -7.36 19.29 -15.88
N ASP A 77 -7.06 19.67 -14.63
CA ASP A 77 -7.31 21.00 -14.09
C ASP A 77 -8.81 21.44 -14.12
N ASP A 78 -9.77 20.51 -14.16
CA ASP A 78 -11.21 20.85 -14.19
C ASP A 78 -11.74 21.27 -12.81
N CYS A 79 -11.32 22.46 -12.37
CA CYS A 79 -11.77 23.04 -11.09
C CYS A 79 -13.28 23.28 -11.06
N ARG A 80 -13.93 23.49 -12.22
CA ARG A 80 -15.37 23.74 -12.27
C ARG A 80 -16.12 22.46 -11.94
N GLU A 81 -15.76 21.35 -12.58
CA GLU A 81 -16.32 20.03 -12.25
C GLU A 81 -16.12 19.70 -10.76
N LEU A 82 -14.93 19.97 -10.22
CA LEU A 82 -14.64 19.76 -8.81
C LEU A 82 -15.62 20.50 -7.89
N VAL A 83 -15.84 21.79 -8.12
CA VAL A 83 -16.73 22.63 -7.30
C VAL A 83 -18.20 22.21 -7.44
N MET A 84 -18.64 21.79 -8.63
CA MET A 84 -19.99 21.23 -8.82
C MET A 84 -20.20 19.95 -7.98
N ASN A 85 -19.19 19.09 -7.95
CA ASN A 85 -19.21 17.86 -7.14
C ASN A 85 -19.13 18.15 -5.63
N MET A 86 -18.45 19.23 -5.22
CA MET A 86 -18.46 19.71 -3.84
C MET A 86 -19.88 20.10 -3.40
N ALA A 87 -20.60 20.88 -4.21
CA ALA A 87 -21.98 21.28 -3.93
C ALA A 87 -22.90 20.06 -3.75
N LEU A 88 -22.80 19.07 -4.65
CA LEU A 88 -23.58 17.82 -4.54
C LEU A 88 -23.29 17.05 -3.26
N SER A 89 -22.02 16.96 -2.89
CA SER A 89 -21.58 16.27 -1.67
C SER A 89 -22.15 16.92 -0.42
N LEU A 90 -22.09 18.24 -0.36
CA LEU A 90 -22.61 19.02 0.76
C LEU A 90 -24.13 18.98 0.83
N ARG A 91 -24.86 18.96 -0.30
CA ARG A 91 -26.31 18.71 -0.30
C ARG A 91 -26.66 17.40 0.41
N VAL A 92 -25.96 16.31 0.09
CA VAL A 92 -26.21 15.00 0.73
C VAL A 92 -25.94 15.06 2.24
N ALA A 93 -24.91 15.79 2.66
CA ALA A 93 -24.57 15.95 4.08
C ALA A 93 -25.60 16.82 4.84
N LEU A 94 -26.20 17.81 4.16
CA LEU A 94 -27.12 18.77 4.76
C LEU A 94 -28.59 18.36 4.69
N ASP A 95 -28.94 17.32 3.93
CA ASP A 95 -30.33 16.88 3.74
C ASP A 95 -30.87 16.13 4.99
N PRO A 96 -31.78 16.74 5.77
CA PRO A 96 -32.33 16.12 6.96
C PRO A 96 -33.22 14.91 6.66
N SER A 97 -33.72 14.77 5.43
CA SER A 97 -34.53 13.61 5.03
C SER A 97 -33.69 12.34 4.85
N LEU A 98 -32.37 12.49 4.68
CA LEU A 98 -31.41 11.39 4.65
C LEU A 98 -30.91 11.00 6.04
N GLN A 99 -31.28 11.76 7.09
CA GLN A 99 -30.99 11.41 8.47
C GLN A 99 -31.98 10.34 8.93
N VAL A 100 -31.50 9.09 9.03
CA VAL A 100 -32.27 8.01 9.65
C VAL A 100 -32.42 8.33 11.13
N GLN A 101 -33.63 8.71 11.55
CA GLN A 101 -33.97 8.78 12.97
C GLN A 101 -33.78 7.38 13.57
N PRO A 102 -33.06 7.23 14.71
CA PRO A 102 -33.10 6.01 15.48
C PRO A 102 -34.56 5.72 15.80
N ALA A 103 -35.05 4.54 15.42
CA ALA A 103 -36.40 4.14 15.77
C ALA A 103 -36.58 4.23 17.30
N PRO A 104 -37.74 4.72 17.80
CA PRO A 104 -38.04 4.66 19.22
C PRO A 104 -37.81 3.24 19.73
N ALA A 105 -37.09 3.12 20.86
CA ALA A 105 -36.84 1.82 21.47
C ALA A 105 -38.18 1.10 21.66
N PRO A 106 -38.36 -0.12 21.12
CA PRO A 106 -39.55 -0.91 21.38
C PRO A 106 -39.69 -1.10 22.90
N LEU A 107 -40.93 -0.99 23.41
CA LEU A 107 -41.27 -1.42 24.77
C LEU A 107 -40.70 -2.84 25.01
N PRO A 108 -40.18 -3.14 26.21
CA PRO A 108 -39.55 -4.43 26.48
C PRO A 108 -40.58 -5.54 26.31
N ALA A 109 -40.47 -6.29 25.21
CA ALA A 109 -41.09 -7.60 25.10
C ALA A 109 -40.44 -8.53 26.13
N PRO A 110 -41.18 -9.49 26.71
CA PRO A 110 -40.58 -10.49 27.59
C PRO A 110 -39.40 -11.13 26.86
N ALA A 111 -38.24 -11.07 27.50
CA ALA A 111 -36.97 -11.45 26.89
C ALA A 111 -37.09 -12.88 26.35
N PRO A 112 -36.82 -13.10 25.05
CA PRO A 112 -36.48 -14.45 24.61
C PRO A 112 -35.24 -14.90 25.39
N PRO A 113 -35.03 -16.21 25.59
CA PRO A 113 -33.83 -16.72 26.24
C PRO A 113 -32.63 -16.08 25.56
N VAL A 114 -31.81 -15.38 26.35
CA VAL A 114 -30.56 -14.80 25.86
C VAL A 114 -29.67 -15.97 25.49
N GLU A 115 -29.73 -16.36 24.23
CA GLU A 115 -28.64 -17.10 23.63
C GLU A 115 -27.48 -16.12 23.63
N ALA A 116 -26.55 -16.36 24.58
CA ALA A 116 -25.39 -15.53 24.81
C ALA A 116 -24.76 -15.21 23.46
N ALA A 117 -24.83 -13.95 23.05
CA ALA A 117 -24.04 -13.45 21.93
C ALA A 117 -22.59 -13.70 22.31
N ALA A 118 -22.04 -14.79 21.79
CA ALA A 118 -20.63 -15.12 21.90
C ALA A 118 -19.86 -13.87 21.51
N GLY A 119 -19.06 -13.36 22.45
CA GLY A 119 -18.40 -12.08 22.33
C GLY A 119 -17.72 -11.95 20.97
N ALA A 120 -18.04 -10.87 20.26
CA ALA A 120 -17.29 -10.51 19.07
C ALA A 120 -15.80 -10.46 19.48
N PRO A 121 -14.91 -11.22 18.81
CA PRO A 121 -13.53 -11.32 19.25
C PRO A 121 -12.88 -9.94 19.28
N ALA A 122 -12.24 -9.63 20.40
CA ALA A 122 -11.51 -8.38 20.60
C ALA A 122 -10.58 -8.14 19.41
N ARG A 123 -10.61 -6.93 18.83
CA ARG A 123 -9.69 -6.58 17.74
C ARG A 123 -8.26 -6.71 18.28
N PRO A 124 -7.37 -7.48 17.65
CA PRO A 124 -5.97 -7.43 18.00
C PRO A 124 -5.47 -6.00 17.74
N SER A 125 -4.90 -5.38 18.77
CA SER A 125 -4.40 -4.00 18.78
C SER A 125 -2.95 -3.89 18.28
N GLY A 126 -2.39 -4.96 17.71
CA GLY A 126 -1.01 -5.04 17.23
C GLY A 126 -0.87 -5.13 15.70
N PRO A 127 0.34 -4.90 15.17
CA PRO A 127 0.64 -5.15 13.76
C PRO A 127 0.43 -6.63 13.45
N GLY A 128 -0.11 -6.92 12.27
CA GLY A 128 -0.17 -8.28 11.76
C GLY A 128 1.24 -8.81 11.52
N ILE A 129 1.46 -10.10 11.76
CA ILE A 129 2.76 -10.73 11.50
C ILE A 129 2.57 -11.74 10.38
N SER A 130 3.44 -11.71 9.38
CA SER A 130 3.52 -12.71 8.33
C SER A 130 4.93 -13.27 8.20
N VAL A 131 5.02 -14.57 7.95
CA VAL A 131 6.27 -15.29 7.70
C VAL A 131 6.16 -15.97 6.35
N GLY A 132 7.19 -15.88 5.53
CA GLY A 132 7.14 -16.45 4.19
C GLY A 132 8.46 -17.03 3.72
N LEU A 133 8.35 -17.93 2.74
CA LEU A 133 9.48 -18.53 2.04
C LEU A 133 9.38 -18.16 0.56
N ALA A 134 10.51 -17.76 -0.02
CA ALA A 134 10.60 -17.38 -1.42
C ALA A 134 11.63 -18.23 -2.16
N GLY A 135 11.33 -18.50 -3.42
CA GLY A 135 12.25 -19.03 -4.42
C GLY A 135 12.33 -18.06 -5.59
N ALA A 136 13.53 -17.84 -6.13
CA ALA A 136 13.75 -16.88 -7.20
C ALA A 136 14.83 -17.33 -8.18
N ALA A 137 14.76 -16.82 -9.41
CA ALA A 137 15.86 -16.83 -10.36
C ALA A 137 16.58 -15.48 -10.28
N VAL A 138 17.90 -15.51 -10.19
CA VAL A 138 18.77 -14.35 -9.99
C VAL A 138 19.73 -14.24 -11.16
N PHE A 139 19.88 -13.04 -11.72
CA PHE A 139 20.69 -12.79 -12.90
C PHE A 139 21.49 -11.49 -12.77
N GLY A 140 22.71 -11.46 -13.28
CA GLY A 140 23.58 -10.27 -13.27
C GLY A 140 24.17 -9.91 -11.90
N ILE A 141 23.94 -10.71 -10.86
CA ILE A 141 24.57 -10.54 -9.53
C ILE A 141 25.80 -11.44 -9.41
N LEU A 142 25.62 -12.72 -9.73
CA LEU A 142 26.68 -13.72 -9.81
C LEU A 142 27.12 -13.95 -11.27
N PRO A 143 28.23 -14.68 -11.50
CA PRO A 143 28.77 -14.90 -12.84
C PRO A 143 27.81 -15.58 -13.83
N ASP A 144 26.81 -16.31 -13.33
CA ASP A 144 25.75 -16.94 -14.13
C ASP A 144 24.38 -16.80 -13.44
N THR A 145 23.32 -17.17 -14.14
CA THR A 145 21.96 -17.21 -13.59
C THR A 145 21.86 -18.32 -12.55
N THR A 146 21.48 -17.96 -11.32
CA THR A 146 21.39 -18.90 -10.20
C THR A 146 20.00 -18.92 -9.58
N ALA A 147 19.74 -19.95 -8.79
CA ALA A 147 18.59 -20.00 -7.91
C ALA A 147 18.88 -19.20 -6.63
N GLY A 148 17.88 -18.47 -6.15
CA GLY A 148 17.87 -17.80 -4.86
C GLY A 148 16.75 -18.34 -3.98
N THR A 149 17.01 -18.42 -2.69
CA THR A 149 16.00 -18.73 -1.68
C THR A 149 16.00 -17.65 -0.62
N ALA A 150 14.83 -17.30 -0.09
CA ALA A 150 14.74 -16.30 0.97
C ALA A 150 13.71 -16.67 2.03
N LEU A 151 14.04 -16.35 3.27
CA LEU A 151 13.12 -16.36 4.41
C LEU A 151 12.72 -14.93 4.71
N HIS A 152 11.41 -14.70 4.85
CA HIS A 152 10.83 -13.39 5.06
C HIS A 152 10.02 -13.35 6.36
N VAL A 153 10.14 -12.25 7.09
CA VAL A 153 9.25 -11.89 8.19
C VAL A 153 8.79 -10.46 7.97
N ALA A 154 7.49 -10.21 8.06
CA ALA A 154 6.92 -8.87 7.90
C ALA A 154 5.95 -8.50 9.01
N LEU A 155 6.05 -7.24 9.41
CA LEU A 155 5.08 -6.52 10.22
C LEU A 155 4.14 -5.75 9.28
N ARG A 156 2.84 -6.00 9.42
CA ARG A 156 1.78 -5.41 8.59
C ARG A 156 1.01 -4.37 9.41
N TYR A 157 1.12 -3.12 8.99
CA TYR A 157 0.35 -2.00 9.50
C TYR A 157 -0.80 -1.68 8.53
N PRO A 158 -1.79 -0.86 8.94
CA PRO A 158 -2.91 -0.48 8.06
C PRO A 158 -2.48 0.23 6.76
N SER A 159 -1.39 1.01 6.81
CA SER A 159 -0.94 1.86 5.69
C SER A 159 0.34 1.38 4.99
N PHE A 160 1.17 0.56 5.63
CA PHE A 160 2.42 0.04 5.07
C PHE A 160 2.83 -1.27 5.74
N SER A 161 3.84 -1.94 5.19
CA SER A 161 4.47 -3.10 5.84
C SER A 161 5.98 -2.96 5.89
N LEU A 162 6.58 -3.49 6.95
CA LEU A 162 8.02 -3.57 7.12
C LEU A 162 8.44 -5.02 7.12
N GLY A 163 9.28 -5.37 6.15
CA GLY A 163 9.85 -6.70 5.99
C GLY A 163 11.31 -6.78 6.41
N LEU A 164 11.69 -7.93 6.93
CA LEU A 164 13.06 -8.39 7.00
C LEU A 164 13.17 -9.67 6.16
N GLU A 165 14.18 -9.75 5.32
CA GLU A 165 14.41 -10.89 4.43
C GLU A 165 15.86 -11.36 4.52
N GLY A 166 16.07 -12.61 4.90
CA GLY A 166 17.36 -13.28 4.78
C GLY A 166 17.36 -14.13 3.50
N HIS A 167 18.29 -13.88 2.59
CA HIS A 167 18.37 -14.61 1.33
C HIS A 167 19.74 -15.24 1.10
N PHE A 168 19.73 -16.36 0.38
CA PHE A 168 20.88 -17.13 -0.02
C PHE A 168 20.79 -17.42 -1.51
N GLN A 169 21.84 -17.09 -2.25
CA GLN A 169 21.98 -17.39 -3.66
C GLN A 169 22.85 -18.63 -3.80
N TRP A 170 22.37 -19.61 -4.55
CA TRP A 170 23.06 -20.88 -4.74
C TRP A 170 24.38 -20.67 -5.50
N PRO A 171 25.40 -21.50 -5.22
CA PRO A 171 26.71 -21.36 -5.85
C PRO A 171 26.62 -21.37 -7.37
N ALA A 172 27.13 -20.31 -8.00
CA ALA A 172 27.28 -20.21 -9.45
C ALA A 172 28.73 -20.51 -9.82
N ALA A 173 28.94 -21.39 -10.80
CA ALA A 173 30.27 -21.81 -11.23
C ALA A 173 30.57 -21.29 -12.64
N VAL A 174 31.75 -20.69 -12.83
CA VAL A 174 32.27 -20.29 -14.14
C VAL A 174 33.63 -20.91 -14.37
N GLN A 175 33.83 -21.43 -15.57
CA GLN A 175 35.13 -21.93 -16.01
C GLN A 175 35.97 -20.77 -16.55
N ILE A 176 37.15 -20.58 -15.96
CA ILE A 176 38.18 -19.66 -16.42
C ILE A 176 39.31 -20.55 -16.98
N ASP A 177 39.53 -20.46 -18.29
CA ASP A 177 40.40 -21.36 -19.07
C ASP A 177 40.00 -22.86 -19.02
N ARG A 178 40.86 -23.76 -19.53
CA ARG A 178 40.54 -25.21 -19.69
C ARG A 178 40.50 -26.02 -18.38
N SER A 179 40.83 -25.43 -17.22
CA SER A 179 40.96 -26.19 -15.96
C SER A 179 40.62 -25.43 -14.68
N GLY A 180 40.36 -24.12 -14.76
CA GLY A 180 40.06 -23.30 -13.59
C GLY A 180 38.55 -23.19 -13.38
N LEU A 181 38.05 -23.57 -12.22
CA LEU A 181 36.64 -23.40 -11.87
C LEU A 181 36.55 -22.41 -10.71
N VAL A 182 35.78 -21.34 -10.92
CA VAL A 182 35.47 -20.34 -9.89
C VAL A 182 34.01 -20.51 -9.49
N THR A 183 33.76 -20.74 -8.21
CA THR A 183 32.42 -20.83 -7.63
C THR A 183 32.16 -19.68 -6.68
N THR A 184 31.05 -18.97 -6.89
CA THR A 184 30.67 -17.82 -6.07
C THR A 184 29.29 -18.05 -5.47
N TRP A 185 29.14 -17.77 -4.18
CA TRP A 185 27.85 -17.78 -3.48
C TRP A 185 27.65 -16.49 -2.69
N LEU A 186 26.40 -16.17 -2.37
CA LEU A 186 26.05 -14.94 -1.67
C LEU A 186 24.98 -15.20 -0.61
N ALA A 187 25.19 -14.66 0.58
CA ALA A 187 24.20 -14.62 1.65
C ALA A 187 24.02 -13.18 2.13
N ALA A 188 22.78 -12.70 2.22
CA ALA A 188 22.52 -11.34 2.67
C ALA A 188 21.19 -11.19 3.41
N ALA A 189 21.12 -10.17 4.25
CA ALA A 189 19.92 -9.74 4.94
C ALA A 189 19.46 -8.40 4.37
N SER A 190 18.14 -8.23 4.25
CA SER A 190 17.54 -7.06 3.62
C SER A 190 16.39 -6.51 4.44
N ALA A 191 16.35 -5.19 4.61
CA ALA A 191 15.22 -4.49 5.20
C ALA A 191 14.35 -3.91 4.07
N ILE A 192 13.04 -4.17 4.13
CA ILE A 192 12.12 -3.98 3.00
C ILE A 192 10.85 -3.23 3.44
N PRO A 193 10.85 -1.88 3.41
CA PRO A 193 9.61 -1.11 3.49
C PRO A 193 8.78 -1.26 2.21
N CYS A 194 7.49 -1.59 2.38
CA CYS A 194 6.55 -1.78 1.29
C CYS A 194 5.26 -0.96 1.48
N SER A 195 4.72 -0.49 0.36
CA SER A 195 3.35 0.02 0.26
C SER A 195 2.51 -0.94 -0.58
N GLN A 196 1.25 -1.15 -0.17
CA GLN A 196 0.32 -2.09 -0.81
C GLN A 196 -0.94 -1.35 -1.27
N ILE A 197 -1.33 -1.57 -2.53
CA ILE A 197 -2.56 -1.02 -3.11
C ILE A 197 -3.31 -2.19 -3.77
N ARG A 198 -4.41 -2.61 -3.14
CA ARG A 198 -5.21 -3.78 -3.55
C ARG A 198 -4.37 -5.06 -3.63
N ARG A 199 -4.06 -5.52 -4.84
CA ARG A 199 -3.23 -6.71 -5.12
C ARG A 199 -1.82 -6.36 -5.56
N LEU A 200 -1.49 -5.09 -5.74
CA LEU A 200 -0.16 -4.65 -6.17
C LEU A 200 0.62 -4.15 -4.96
N PHE A 201 1.93 -4.38 -4.96
CA PHE A 201 2.83 -3.81 -3.97
C PHE A 201 4.08 -3.26 -4.62
N ALA A 202 4.63 -2.23 -3.98
CA ALA A 202 5.89 -1.61 -4.34
C ALA A 202 6.71 -1.40 -3.06
N CYS A 203 7.97 -1.79 -3.10
CA CYS A 203 8.90 -1.74 -1.99
C CYS A 203 10.22 -1.11 -2.42
N ALA A 204 10.96 -0.62 -1.44
CA ALA A 204 12.40 -0.42 -1.56
C ALA A 204 13.09 -1.44 -0.65
N PHE A 205 14.34 -1.77 -0.93
CA PHE A 205 15.16 -2.54 -0.01
C PHE A 205 16.56 -1.97 0.11
N VAL A 206 17.18 -2.22 1.26
CA VAL A 206 18.62 -2.13 1.47
C VAL A 206 19.10 -3.50 1.93
N SER A 207 20.22 -3.95 1.38
CA SER A 207 20.76 -5.29 1.59
C SER A 207 22.21 -5.20 2.04
N ILE A 208 22.55 -6.01 3.03
CA ILE A 208 23.91 -6.20 3.54
C ILE A 208 24.21 -7.69 3.66
N GLY A 209 25.39 -8.12 3.24
CA GLY A 209 25.73 -9.52 3.27
C GLY A 209 27.19 -9.81 2.99
N VAL A 210 27.42 -11.08 2.65
CA VAL A 210 28.72 -11.59 2.25
C VAL A 210 28.63 -12.27 0.90
N VAL A 211 29.62 -12.01 0.06
CA VAL A 211 29.89 -12.72 -1.20
C VAL A 211 31.21 -13.45 -1.06
N GLU A 212 31.17 -14.75 -1.26
CA GLU A 212 32.34 -15.61 -1.10
C GLU A 212 32.66 -16.25 -2.44
N THR A 213 33.94 -16.21 -2.81
CA THR A 213 34.43 -16.80 -4.06
C THR A 213 35.51 -17.81 -3.75
N SER A 214 35.31 -19.05 -4.18
CA SER A 214 36.31 -20.10 -4.10
C SER A 214 36.75 -20.51 -5.50
N GLY A 215 38.05 -20.74 -5.66
CA GLY A 215 38.63 -21.25 -6.90
C GLY A 215 39.25 -22.62 -6.69
N SER A 216 39.07 -23.50 -7.66
CA SER A 216 39.84 -24.74 -7.76
C SER A 216 40.84 -24.62 -8.91
N ASN A 217 42.10 -24.95 -8.65
CA ASN A 217 43.23 -24.85 -9.58
C ASN A 217 43.58 -23.42 -10.05
N ILE A 218 43.18 -22.38 -9.30
CA ILE A 218 43.55 -20.97 -9.53
C ILE A 218 43.86 -20.31 -8.18
N GLU A 219 44.92 -19.49 -8.11
CA GLU A 219 45.19 -18.59 -6.98
C GLU A 219 44.31 -17.34 -7.12
N LEU A 220 43.40 -17.11 -6.16
CA LEU A 220 42.60 -15.89 -6.08
C LEU A 220 43.19 -14.94 -5.03
N VAL A 221 43.13 -13.65 -5.30
CA VAL A 221 43.47 -12.61 -4.31
C VAL A 221 42.27 -12.42 -3.37
N ASP A 222 42.56 -12.44 -2.07
CA ASP A 222 41.54 -12.27 -1.03
C ASP A 222 40.94 -10.86 -1.13
N THR A 223 39.67 -10.79 -1.51
CA THR A 223 38.96 -9.53 -1.81
C THR A 223 37.86 -9.33 -0.75
N PRO A 224 37.56 -8.10 -0.30
CA PRO A 224 36.52 -7.88 0.71
C PRO A 224 35.19 -8.52 0.31
N SER A 225 34.73 -9.46 1.13
CA SER A 225 33.49 -10.22 0.92
C SER A 225 32.23 -9.40 1.23
N LEU A 226 32.33 -8.12 1.57
CA LEU A 226 31.17 -7.30 1.93
C LEU A 226 30.26 -7.01 0.72
N TRP A 227 29.01 -7.45 0.82
CA TRP A 227 27.96 -7.12 -0.12
C TRP A 227 27.09 -5.98 0.42
N LEU A 228 26.94 -4.90 -0.36
CA LEU A 228 25.93 -3.87 -0.13
C LEU A 228 25.15 -3.61 -1.41
N ALA A 229 23.83 -3.59 -1.30
CA ALA A 229 22.95 -3.29 -2.42
C ALA A 229 21.68 -2.59 -1.97
N THR A 230 21.00 -1.96 -2.93
CA THR A 230 19.69 -1.35 -2.75
C THR A 230 18.88 -1.49 -4.02
N GLY A 231 17.58 -1.31 -3.95
CA GLY A 231 16.77 -1.31 -5.15
C GLY A 231 15.28 -1.29 -4.90
N PRO A 232 14.49 -1.12 -5.97
CA PRO A 232 13.06 -1.31 -5.93
C PRO A 232 12.68 -2.79 -6.08
N ARG A 233 11.58 -3.17 -5.42
CA ARG A 233 10.87 -4.44 -5.59
C ARG A 233 9.41 -4.14 -5.91
N ALA A 234 8.85 -4.78 -6.92
CA ALA A 234 7.43 -4.65 -7.25
C ALA A 234 6.82 -6.01 -7.54
N GLY A 235 5.54 -6.16 -7.26
CA GLY A 235 4.89 -7.44 -7.45
C GLY A 235 3.38 -7.42 -7.27
N VAL A 236 2.82 -8.62 -7.41
CA VAL A 236 1.40 -8.89 -7.24
C VAL A 236 1.23 -9.90 -6.12
N GLU A 237 0.30 -9.62 -5.23
CA GLU A 237 -0.13 -10.50 -4.15
C GLU A 237 -1.49 -11.11 -4.46
N MET A 238 -1.53 -12.44 -4.38
CA MET A 238 -2.70 -13.28 -4.61
C MET A 238 -3.10 -13.91 -3.28
N PRO A 239 -4.21 -13.47 -2.64
CA PRO A 239 -4.73 -14.12 -1.45
C PRO A 239 -5.37 -15.46 -1.85
N PHE A 240 -4.86 -16.57 -1.31
CA PHE A 240 -5.44 -17.90 -1.52
C PHE A 240 -6.42 -18.25 -0.39
N SER A 241 -6.16 -17.77 0.83
CA SER A 241 -7.05 -17.87 1.99
C SER A 241 -6.79 -16.70 2.96
N ASP A 242 -7.56 -16.63 4.05
CA ASP A 242 -7.35 -15.63 5.11
C ASP A 242 -5.98 -15.72 5.78
N ARG A 243 -5.29 -16.86 5.65
CA ARG A 243 -3.99 -17.11 6.30
C ARG A 243 -2.84 -17.33 5.32
N ILE A 244 -3.10 -17.51 4.02
CA ILE A 244 -2.07 -17.82 3.03
C ILE A 244 -2.20 -16.88 1.84
N SER A 245 -1.11 -16.21 1.49
CA SER A 245 -1.01 -15.44 0.26
C SER A 245 0.23 -15.85 -0.54
N VAL A 246 0.09 -15.86 -1.85
CA VAL A 246 1.20 -16.09 -2.77
C VAL A 246 1.52 -14.77 -3.45
N GLN A 247 2.80 -14.42 -3.52
CA GLN A 247 3.28 -13.22 -4.18
C GLN A 247 4.17 -13.60 -5.36
N LEU A 248 4.03 -12.88 -6.45
CA LEU A 248 4.96 -12.89 -7.58
C LEU A 248 5.64 -11.52 -7.61
N TYR A 249 6.97 -11.48 -7.65
CA TYR A 249 7.71 -10.23 -7.53
C TYR A 249 8.98 -10.21 -8.40
N GLY A 250 9.43 -9.01 -8.69
CA GLY A 250 10.70 -8.75 -9.33
C GLY A 250 11.46 -7.63 -8.63
N ASP A 251 12.78 -7.80 -8.56
CA ASP A 251 13.71 -6.83 -8.00
C ASP A 251 14.66 -6.32 -9.07
N LEU A 252 14.93 -5.03 -9.01
CA LEU A 252 16.09 -4.45 -9.64
C LEU A 252 17.13 -4.21 -8.55
N VAL A 253 18.28 -4.87 -8.64
CA VAL A 253 19.32 -4.81 -7.61
C VAL A 253 20.43 -3.88 -8.08
N LEU A 254 20.60 -2.76 -7.40
CA LEU A 254 21.67 -1.79 -7.61
C LEU A 254 22.76 -2.05 -6.58
N ARG A 255 23.93 -2.44 -7.05
CA ARG A 255 25.06 -2.75 -6.18
C ARG A 255 25.77 -1.47 -5.76
N LEU A 256 26.07 -1.37 -4.47
CA LEU A 256 26.74 -0.21 -3.86
C LEU A 256 28.23 -0.47 -3.58
N THR A 257 28.64 -1.74 -3.44
CA THR A 257 30.04 -2.12 -3.29
C THR A 257 30.70 -2.45 -4.62
N GLU A 258 31.93 -1.99 -4.83
CA GLU A 258 32.75 -2.51 -5.92
C GLU A 258 33.20 -3.93 -5.58
N PHE A 259 32.84 -4.88 -6.44
CA PHE A 259 33.30 -6.27 -6.36
C PHE A 259 33.93 -6.60 -7.72
N ARG A 260 35.18 -7.06 -7.69
CA ARG A 260 35.96 -7.48 -8.85
C ARG A 260 36.62 -8.81 -8.49
N ILE A 261 36.59 -9.76 -9.41
CA ILE A 261 37.40 -10.97 -9.27
C ILE A 261 38.75 -10.64 -9.90
N GLU A 262 39.78 -10.55 -9.07
CA GLU A 262 41.15 -10.24 -9.50
C GLU A 262 42.01 -11.50 -9.47
N GLY A 263 42.77 -11.70 -10.55
CA GLY A 263 43.84 -12.68 -10.63
C GLY A 263 45.21 -12.00 -10.63
N PRO A 264 46.31 -12.77 -10.56
CA PRO A 264 47.68 -12.22 -10.52
C PRO A 264 48.05 -11.30 -11.69
N SER A 265 47.34 -11.41 -12.83
CA SER A 265 47.59 -10.68 -14.07
C SER A 265 46.53 -9.61 -14.41
N GLY A 266 45.51 -9.41 -13.57
CA GLY A 266 44.48 -8.38 -13.76
C GLY A 266 43.06 -8.78 -13.35
N VAL A 267 42.08 -7.95 -13.68
CA VAL A 267 40.65 -8.18 -13.40
C VAL A 267 40.14 -9.31 -14.31
N LEU A 268 39.81 -10.46 -13.71
CA LEU A 268 39.27 -11.63 -14.40
C LEU A 268 37.79 -11.49 -14.73
N TRP A 269 37.02 -10.85 -13.83
CA TRP A 269 35.60 -10.59 -14.05
C TRP A 269 35.11 -9.43 -13.18
N ALA A 270 34.20 -8.63 -13.72
CA ALA A 270 33.48 -7.59 -13.00
C ALA A 270 31.98 -7.77 -13.25
N PRO A 271 31.13 -7.87 -12.20
CA PRO A 271 29.69 -7.92 -12.41
C PRO A 271 29.19 -6.59 -13.00
N PRO A 272 28.03 -6.58 -13.67
CA PRO A 272 27.35 -5.34 -14.04
C PRO A 272 26.93 -4.55 -12.80
N ALA A 273 26.78 -3.22 -12.93
CA ALA A 273 26.38 -2.35 -11.81
C ALA A 273 24.97 -2.67 -11.26
N SER A 274 24.15 -3.34 -12.07
CA SER A 274 22.81 -3.78 -11.72
C SER A 274 22.60 -5.26 -12.02
N GLY A 275 21.91 -5.95 -11.13
CA GLY A 275 21.34 -7.27 -11.36
C GLY A 275 19.83 -7.25 -11.24
N GLY A 276 19.22 -8.41 -11.39
CA GLY A 276 17.79 -8.58 -11.16
C GLY A 276 17.44 -9.93 -10.58
N LEU A 277 16.25 -9.99 -10.02
CA LEU A 277 15.69 -11.19 -9.43
C LEU A 277 14.22 -11.26 -9.80
N VAL A 278 13.73 -12.45 -10.18
CA VAL A 278 12.30 -12.72 -10.34
C VAL A 278 11.96 -13.94 -9.50
N GLY A 279 10.98 -13.79 -8.62
CA GLY A 279 10.67 -14.82 -7.64
C GLY A 279 9.20 -14.89 -7.26
N PHE A 280 8.87 -15.97 -6.59
CA PHE A 280 7.58 -16.13 -5.93
C PHE A 280 7.80 -16.36 -4.44
N ARG A 281 6.86 -15.89 -3.63
CA ARG A 281 6.87 -16.05 -2.19
C ARG A 281 5.54 -16.58 -1.70
N VAL A 282 5.58 -17.51 -0.75
CA VAL A 282 4.39 -17.96 -0.02
C VAL A 282 4.47 -17.39 1.38
N ASP A 283 3.48 -16.58 1.75
CA ASP A 283 3.38 -15.94 3.06
C ASP A 283 2.23 -16.53 3.89
N PHE A 284 2.55 -16.88 5.13
CA PHE A 284 1.63 -17.31 6.17
C PHE A 284 1.37 -16.16 7.13
N HIS A 285 0.11 -15.77 7.26
CA HIS A 285 -0.33 -14.71 8.18
C HIS A 285 -0.75 -15.34 9.51
N LEU A 286 -0.12 -14.90 10.61
CA LEU A 286 -0.49 -15.38 11.95
C LEU A 286 -1.87 -14.88 12.39
N HIS A 287 -2.32 -13.76 11.83
CA HIS A 287 -3.66 -13.23 12.03
C HIS A 287 -4.45 -13.34 10.72
N PRO A 288 -5.76 -13.68 10.78
CA PRO A 288 -6.59 -13.69 9.58
C PRO A 288 -6.51 -12.32 8.90
N ARG A 289 -6.26 -12.32 7.59
CA ARG A 289 -6.42 -11.12 6.78
C ARG A 289 -7.86 -10.64 6.94
N ARG A 290 -8.04 -9.43 7.45
CA ARG A 290 -9.32 -8.75 7.31
C ARG A 290 -9.48 -8.41 5.85
N GLU A 291 -10.23 -9.21 5.11
CA GLU A 291 -10.81 -8.72 3.86
C GLU A 291 -11.56 -7.42 4.17
N ALA A 292 -11.41 -6.43 3.30
CA ALA A 292 -12.36 -5.34 3.24
C ALA A 292 -13.76 -5.95 3.15
N PRO A 293 -14.76 -5.45 3.90
CA PRO A 293 -16.04 -6.11 4.04
C PRO A 293 -16.60 -6.48 2.67
N ALA A 294 -16.79 -7.78 2.45
CA ALA A 294 -17.50 -8.30 1.30
C ALA A 294 -18.81 -7.51 1.16
N ARG A 295 -19.04 -6.98 -0.05
CA ARG A 295 -20.30 -6.33 -0.39
C ARG A 295 -21.45 -7.23 0.07
N ARG A 296 -22.37 -6.65 0.84
CA ARG A 296 -23.59 -7.26 1.35
C ARG A 296 -24.18 -8.26 0.35
N ALA A 297 -24.51 -9.44 0.85
CA ALA A 297 -25.25 -10.47 0.14
C ALA A 297 -26.52 -9.89 -0.52
N PRO A 298 -26.95 -10.41 -1.68
CA PRO A 298 -28.20 -10.00 -2.29
C PRO A 298 -29.36 -10.39 -1.36
N VAL A 299 -30.15 -9.38 -0.97
CA VAL A 299 -31.41 -9.58 -0.26
C VAL A 299 -32.29 -10.50 -1.10
N ALA A 300 -32.66 -11.65 -0.53
CA ALA A 300 -33.63 -12.55 -1.13
C ALA A 300 -34.95 -11.81 -1.32
N ARG A 301 -35.42 -11.72 -2.58
CA ARG A 301 -36.78 -11.25 -2.88
C ARG A 301 -37.77 -12.25 -2.30
N GLY A 302 -38.52 -11.83 -1.29
CA GLY A 302 -39.62 -12.59 -0.73
C GLY A 302 -40.67 -12.89 -1.81
N ALA A 303 -41.15 -14.13 -1.78
CA ALA A 303 -42.19 -14.64 -2.67
C ALA A 303 -43.50 -13.88 -2.46
N SER A 304 -44.12 -13.47 -3.58
CA SER A 304 -45.46 -12.92 -3.65
C SER A 304 -46.48 -13.98 -3.20
N ALA A 305 -47.32 -13.64 -2.23
CA ALA A 305 -48.54 -14.41 -1.92
C ALA A 305 -49.65 -14.02 -2.92
N PRO A 306 -50.45 -14.98 -3.42
CA PRO A 306 -51.58 -14.67 -4.28
C PRO A 306 -52.81 -14.25 -3.46
N HIS A 307 -53.54 -13.26 -3.98
CA HIS A 307 -54.94 -12.98 -3.65
C HIS A 307 -55.85 -13.65 -4.68
#